data_AF-A0A314YBT8-F1
#
_entry.id   AF-A0A314YBT8-F1
#
_cell.length_a   1.000
_cell.length_b   1.000
_cell.length_c   1.000
_cell.angle_alpha   90.00
_cell.angle_beta   90.00
_cell.angle_gamma   90.00
#
_symmetry.space_group_name_H-M   'P 1'
#
loop_
_entity.id
_entity.type
_entity.pdbx_description
1 polymer ?
#
loop_
_entity_poly.entity_id
_entity_poly.type
_entity_poly.pdbx_seq_one_letter_code
_entity_poly.pdbx_strand_id
1 'polypeptide(L)'
;MKKQLKVHDIKYHRIVYSNDLVPRVPSDSPTFLFKHFGKCLYYNSFYKQKALEEEPNNNYFDPRAAMSKHLTAIWELIRSFIIPYAKGPEYKESWLLKGIRVFGVIIPGVAAHNPQDYVNATRLG
;
A
#
# COMPACT_ATOMS: atom_id res chain seq x y z
N MET A 1 -3.31 -23.47 -3.67
CA MET A 1 -2.03 -22.76 -3.87
C MET A 1 -1.00 -22.99 -2.76
N LYS A 2 -1.28 -22.68 -1.47
CA LYS A 2 -0.31 -22.84 -0.35
C LYS A 2 0.43 -24.19 -0.32
N LYS A 3 -0.31 -25.31 -0.52
CA LYS A 3 0.28 -26.66 -0.59
C LYS A 3 1.28 -26.81 -1.74
N GLN A 4 0.97 -26.29 -2.92
CA GLN A 4 1.85 -26.38 -4.10
C GLN A 4 3.12 -25.55 -3.90
N LEU A 5 3.01 -24.36 -3.32
CA LEU A 5 4.18 -23.54 -2.97
C LEU A 5 5.10 -24.26 -1.99
N LYS A 6 4.53 -24.96 -1.01
CA LYS A 6 5.31 -25.76 -0.05
C LYS A 6 6.01 -26.95 -0.70
N VAL A 7 5.35 -27.65 -1.63
CA VAL A 7 5.94 -28.79 -2.37
C VAL A 7 7.16 -28.36 -3.19
N HIS A 8 7.13 -27.15 -3.75
CA HIS A 8 8.20 -26.64 -4.61
C HIS A 8 9.17 -25.69 -3.87
N ASP A 9 9.09 -25.60 -2.54
CA ASP A 9 9.87 -24.69 -1.69
C ASP A 9 9.87 -23.21 -2.16
N ILE A 10 8.73 -22.74 -2.68
CA ILE A 10 8.59 -21.37 -3.18
C ILE A 10 8.16 -20.44 -2.03
N LYS A 11 9.02 -19.47 -1.71
CA LYS A 11 8.72 -18.39 -0.77
C LYS A 11 7.86 -17.32 -1.45
N TYR A 12 6.58 -17.26 -1.11
CA TYR A 12 5.64 -16.27 -1.63
C TYR A 12 5.27 -15.22 -0.57
N HIS A 13 5.48 -13.95 -0.92
CA HIS A 13 5.15 -12.79 -0.09
C HIS A 13 4.34 -11.79 -0.90
N ARG A 14 3.33 -11.19 -0.26
CA ARG A 14 2.56 -10.07 -0.82
C ARG A 14 3.07 -8.78 -0.20
N ILE A 15 3.46 -7.82 -1.02
CA ILE A 15 3.80 -6.48 -0.54
C ILE A 15 2.53 -5.65 -0.61
N VAL A 16 2.18 -4.98 0.48
CA VAL A 16 1.01 -4.11 0.56
C VAL A 16 1.46 -2.75 1.08
N TYR A 17 1.18 -1.70 0.34
CA TYR A 17 1.55 -0.35 0.73
C TYR A 17 0.34 0.43 1.28
N SER A 18 0.54 1.03 2.46
CA SER A 18 -0.33 2.05 3.08
C SER A 18 -1.83 1.76 2.88
N ASN A 19 -2.58 2.69 2.30
CA ASN A 19 -4.00 2.56 2.02
C ASN A 19 -4.29 2.15 0.56
N ASP A 20 -3.36 1.50 -0.15
CA ASP A 20 -3.61 1.06 -1.54
C ASP A 20 -4.86 0.18 -1.60
N LEU A 21 -5.80 0.55 -2.46
CA LEU A 21 -7.06 -0.15 -2.61
C LEU A 21 -6.89 -1.54 -3.25
N VAL A 22 -5.94 -1.68 -4.18
CA VAL A 22 -5.88 -2.87 -5.06
C VAL A 22 -5.64 -4.17 -4.30
N PRO A 23 -4.71 -4.26 -3.32
CA PRO A 23 -4.49 -5.48 -2.54
C PRO A 23 -5.62 -5.81 -1.56
N ARG A 24 -6.66 -4.97 -1.46
CA ARG A 24 -7.80 -5.12 -0.54
C ARG A 24 -9.09 -5.52 -1.25
N VAL A 25 -9.02 -5.71 -2.57
CA VAL A 25 -10.14 -6.16 -3.40
C VAL A 25 -9.80 -7.49 -4.09
N PRO A 26 -10.74 -8.43 -4.17
CA PRO A 26 -12.06 -8.39 -3.52
C PRO A 26 -11.95 -8.51 -2.00
N SER A 27 -12.91 -7.91 -1.28
CA SER A 27 -12.99 -8.02 0.18
C SER A 27 -13.39 -9.43 0.60
N ASP A 28 -13.23 -9.77 1.88
CA ASP A 28 -13.61 -11.08 2.45
C ASP A 28 -15.12 -11.38 2.49
N SER A 29 -15.91 -10.73 1.62
CA SER A 29 -17.34 -11.02 1.48
C SER A 29 -17.56 -12.46 1.01
N PRO A 30 -18.56 -13.19 1.55
CA PRO A 30 -18.95 -14.50 1.06
C PRO A 30 -19.36 -14.51 -0.42
N THR A 31 -19.69 -13.34 -0.98
CA THR A 31 -20.07 -13.15 -2.38
C THR A 31 -18.87 -13.18 -3.34
N PHE A 32 -17.65 -13.00 -2.85
CA PHE A 32 -16.44 -13.03 -3.67
C PHE A 32 -15.75 -14.39 -3.56
N LEU A 33 -15.38 -14.95 -4.72
CA LEU A 33 -14.79 -16.29 -4.84
C LEU A 33 -13.26 -16.30 -4.68
N PHE A 34 -12.64 -15.14 -4.51
CA PHE A 34 -11.19 -15.01 -4.40
C PHE A 34 -10.81 -14.55 -3.00
N LYS A 35 -9.76 -15.16 -2.45
CA LYS A 35 -9.12 -14.76 -1.20
C LYS A 35 -7.63 -14.65 -1.42
N HIS A 36 -7.04 -13.59 -0.87
CA HIS A 36 -5.60 -13.50 -0.84
C HIS A 36 -5.00 -14.58 0.07
N PHE A 37 -3.76 -14.98 -0.22
CA PHE A 37 -3.02 -15.94 0.57
C PHE A 37 -1.54 -15.56 0.62
N GLY A 38 -0.77 -16.19 1.50
CA GLY A 38 0.66 -15.92 1.67
C GLY A 38 0.92 -14.80 2.65
N LYS A 39 2.19 -14.65 3.05
CA LYS A 39 2.61 -13.69 4.07
C LYS A 39 2.47 -12.26 3.54
N CYS A 40 1.77 -11.41 4.27
CA CYS A 40 1.60 -10.00 3.94
C CYS A 40 2.74 -9.18 4.56
N LEU A 41 3.51 -8.50 3.72
CA LEU A 41 4.51 -7.51 4.12
C LEU A 41 3.89 -6.14 3.94
N TYR A 42 3.27 -5.64 5.00
CA TYR A 42 2.62 -4.35 5.01
C TYR A 42 3.65 -3.24 5.29
N TYR A 43 3.63 -2.17 4.50
CA TYR A 43 4.42 -0.97 4.73
C TYR A 43 3.49 0.21 4.99
N ASN A 44 3.74 0.99 6.04
CA ASN A 44 2.96 2.19 6.31
C ASN A 44 3.43 3.40 5.47
N SER A 45 2.80 4.55 5.64
CA SER A 45 3.12 5.80 4.93
C SER A 45 4.52 6.38 5.25
N PHE A 46 5.23 5.79 6.22
CA PHE A 46 6.64 6.08 6.55
C PHE A 46 7.60 5.00 6.03
N TYR A 47 7.10 4.07 5.20
CA TYR A 47 7.83 2.89 4.72
C TYR A 47 8.31 1.93 5.81
N LYS A 48 7.70 1.94 7.00
CA LYS A 48 8.02 0.94 8.04
C LYS A 48 7.27 -0.36 7.78
N GLN A 49 8.00 -1.46 7.74
CA GLN A 49 7.50 -2.81 7.49
C GLN A 49 6.83 -3.43 8.73
N LYS A 50 5.73 -4.16 8.51
CA LYS A 50 5.11 -5.06 9.47
C LYS A 50 4.66 -6.34 8.77
N ALA A 51 5.07 -7.49 9.30
CA ALA A 51 4.61 -8.79 8.81
C ALA A 51 3.23 -9.10 9.40
N LEU A 52 2.26 -9.39 8.54
CA LEU A 52 0.88 -9.68 8.90
C LEU A 52 0.41 -10.94 8.17
N GLU A 53 -0.58 -11.62 8.73
CA GLU A 53 -1.28 -12.71 8.03
C GLU A 53 -2.21 -12.16 6.94
N GLU A 54 -2.91 -11.06 7.26
CA GLU A 54 -3.82 -10.35 6.37
C GLU A 54 -3.52 -8.85 6.32
N GLU A 55 -3.85 -8.22 5.20
CA GLU A 55 -3.76 -6.77 5.04
C GLU A 55 -4.61 -6.03 6.07
N PRO A 56 -4.12 -4.92 6.66
CA PRO A 56 -4.91 -4.18 7.64
C PRO A 56 -6.08 -3.49 6.95
N ASN A 57 -7.18 -3.35 7.71
CA ASN A 57 -8.45 -2.77 7.28
C ASN A 57 -9.18 -3.59 6.20
N ASN A 58 -9.58 -4.83 6.54
CA ASN A 58 -10.31 -5.75 5.65
C ASN A 58 -11.58 -5.11 5.06
N ASN A 59 -12.21 -4.15 5.75
CA ASN A 59 -13.31 -3.36 5.21
C ASN A 59 -12.83 -1.97 4.77
N TYR A 60 -12.19 -1.89 3.62
CA TYR A 60 -11.69 -0.62 3.09
C TYR A 60 -12.79 0.45 2.96
N PHE A 61 -14.04 0.08 2.70
CA PHE A 61 -15.13 1.04 2.55
C PHE A 61 -15.77 1.48 3.88
N ASP A 62 -15.23 1.06 5.03
CA ASP A 62 -15.70 1.52 6.34
C ASP A 62 -15.51 3.05 6.52
N PRO A 63 -16.58 3.83 6.70
CA PRO A 63 -16.52 5.28 6.89
C PRO A 63 -15.71 5.70 8.12
N ARG A 64 -15.62 4.85 9.17
CA ARG A 64 -14.86 5.16 10.39
C ARG A 64 -13.37 5.34 10.12
N ALA A 65 -12.84 4.65 9.11
CA ALA A 65 -11.46 4.77 8.67
C ALA A 65 -11.28 5.84 7.58
N ALA A 66 -12.33 6.50 7.10
CA ALA A 66 -12.22 7.47 6.00
C ALA A 66 -11.34 8.66 6.39
N MET A 67 -11.52 9.22 7.60
CA MET A 67 -10.73 10.36 8.09
C MET A 67 -9.23 10.03 8.15
N SER A 68 -8.85 8.89 8.73
CA SER A 68 -7.44 8.50 8.86
C SER A 68 -6.78 8.26 7.50
N LYS A 69 -7.53 7.78 6.51
CA LYS A 69 -7.05 7.62 5.13
C LYS A 69 -6.77 8.96 4.45
N HIS A 70 -7.65 9.94 4.63
CA HIS A 70 -7.44 11.28 4.07
C HIS A 70 -6.23 11.96 4.72
N LEU A 71 -6.09 11.86 6.05
CA LEU A 71 -4.89 12.36 6.75
C LEU A 71 -3.61 11.69 6.23
N THR A 72 -3.68 10.38 5.96
CA THR A 72 -2.54 9.65 5.36
C THR A 72 -2.24 10.13 3.95
N ALA A 73 -3.25 10.34 3.11
CA ALA A 73 -3.08 10.85 1.74
C ALA A 73 -2.48 12.26 1.72
N ILE A 74 -2.93 13.15 2.61
CA ILE A 74 -2.36 14.50 2.80
C ILE A 74 -0.89 14.39 3.24
N TRP A 75 -0.60 13.53 4.21
CA TRP A 75 0.78 13.29 4.65
C TRP A 75 1.67 12.77 3.53
N GLU A 76 1.21 11.82 2.73
CA GLU A 76 1.97 11.25 1.61
C GLU A 76 2.19 12.28 0.49
N LEU A 77 1.23 13.18 0.25
CA LEU A 77 1.41 14.33 -0.63
C LEU A 77 2.53 15.23 -0.12
N ILE A 78 2.53 15.62 1.16
CA ILE A 78 3.60 16.43 1.76
C ILE A 78 4.95 15.69 1.67
N ARG A 79 4.97 14.41 2.00
CA ARG A 79 6.16 13.55 1.96
C ARG A 79 6.79 13.50 0.56
N SER A 80 5.99 13.52 -0.51
CA SER A 80 6.49 13.51 -1.90
C SER A 80 7.41 14.69 -2.25
N PHE A 81 7.32 15.80 -1.49
CA PHE A 81 8.22 16.95 -1.64
C PHE A 81 9.43 16.88 -0.71
N ILE A 82 9.30 16.24 0.45
CA ILE A 82 10.35 16.17 1.48
C ILE A 82 11.34 15.02 1.20
N ILE A 83 10.85 13.88 0.73
CA ILE A 83 11.64 12.65 0.59
C ILE A 83 12.94 12.80 -0.24
N PRO A 84 13.02 13.63 -1.30
CA PRO A 84 14.25 13.76 -2.09
C PRO A 84 15.38 14.41 -1.28
N TYR A 85 15.03 15.30 -0.35
CA TYR A 85 15.97 15.97 0.54
C TYR A 85 16.35 15.10 1.74
N ALA A 86 15.41 14.28 2.23
CA ALA A 86 15.61 13.45 3.40
C ALA A 86 16.32 12.11 3.11
N LYS A 87 16.13 11.54 1.91
CA LYS A 87 16.61 10.19 1.55
C LYS A 87 17.51 10.16 0.31
N GLY A 88 17.49 11.21 -0.52
CA GLY A 88 18.31 11.32 -1.72
C GLY A 88 17.51 11.64 -2.98
N PRO A 89 18.14 12.24 -4.00
CA PRO A 89 17.46 12.70 -5.22
C PRO A 89 16.79 11.58 -6.02
N GLU A 90 17.21 10.33 -5.86
CA GLU A 90 16.64 9.14 -6.50
C GLU A 90 15.23 8.78 -5.99
N TYR A 91 14.82 9.32 -4.83
CA TYR A 91 13.46 9.17 -4.30
C TYR A 91 12.50 10.26 -4.79
N LYS A 92 12.96 11.14 -5.71
CA LYS A 92 12.13 12.20 -6.28
C LYS A 92 10.97 11.63 -7.08
N GLU A 93 9.77 12.05 -6.70
CA GLU A 93 8.57 11.79 -7.46
C GLU A 93 8.42 12.77 -8.62
N SER A 94 7.98 12.25 -9.76
CA SER A 94 7.66 13.06 -10.94
C SER A 94 6.44 13.95 -10.69
N TRP A 95 6.27 14.98 -11.51
CA TRP A 95 5.10 15.85 -11.44
C TRP A 95 3.79 15.10 -11.69
N LEU A 96 3.80 14.07 -12.54
CA LEU A 96 2.64 13.21 -12.78
C LEU A 96 2.21 12.50 -11.49
N LEU A 97 3.16 11.89 -10.77
CA LEU A 97 2.87 11.17 -9.53
C LEU A 97 2.37 12.12 -8.44
N LYS A 98 2.94 13.32 -8.34
CA LYS A 98 2.43 14.37 -7.45
C LYS A 98 1.01 14.80 -7.81
N GLY A 99 0.70 14.93 -9.10
CA GLY A 99 -0.66 15.17 -9.59
C GLY A 99 -1.64 14.08 -9.12
N ILE A 100 -1.26 12.80 -9.27
CA ILE A 100 -2.05 11.66 -8.78
C ILE A 100 -2.27 11.76 -7.27
N ARG A 101 -1.26 12.17 -6.48
CA ARG A 101 -1.42 12.37 -5.04
C ARG A 101 -2.41 13.48 -4.70
N VAL A 102 -2.43 14.58 -5.45
CA VAL A 102 -3.42 15.66 -5.28
C VAL A 102 -4.84 15.12 -5.50
N PHE A 103 -5.09 14.39 -6.59
CA PHE A 103 -6.37 13.73 -6.81
C PHE A 103 -6.68 12.68 -5.73
N GLY A 104 -5.65 11.97 -5.27
CA GLY A 104 -5.74 10.97 -4.23
C GLY A 104 -6.12 11.50 -2.84
N VAL A 105 -6.05 12.82 -2.59
CA VAL A 105 -6.63 13.39 -1.36
C VAL A 105 -8.15 13.24 -1.34
N ILE A 106 -8.82 13.26 -2.49
CA ILE A 106 -10.27 13.04 -2.62
C ILE A 106 -10.58 11.54 -2.53
N ILE A 107 -9.73 10.71 -3.14
CA ILE A 107 -9.89 9.24 -3.16
C ILE A 107 -8.60 8.60 -2.61
N PRO A 108 -8.48 8.41 -1.27
CA PRO A 108 -7.23 7.99 -0.63
C PRO A 108 -6.64 6.68 -1.15
N GLY A 109 -7.47 5.81 -1.74
CA GLY A 109 -7.03 4.53 -2.28
C GLY A 109 -6.15 4.68 -3.51
N VAL A 110 -6.38 5.75 -4.28
CA VAL A 110 -5.59 6.11 -5.46
C VAL A 110 -4.27 6.76 -5.06
N ALA A 111 -4.25 7.54 -3.98
CA ALA A 111 -3.03 8.20 -3.49
C ALA A 111 -1.89 7.21 -3.19
N ALA A 112 -2.24 6.06 -2.60
CA ALA A 112 -1.33 5.00 -2.23
C ALA A 112 -1.08 3.97 -3.36
N HIS A 113 -1.80 4.07 -4.49
CA HIS A 113 -1.62 3.20 -5.65
C HIS A 113 -0.59 3.78 -6.62
N ASN A 114 0.65 3.91 -6.12
CA ASN A 114 1.77 4.47 -6.89
C ASN A 114 2.91 3.44 -6.97
N PRO A 115 3.35 3.01 -8.17
CA PRO A 115 4.47 2.09 -8.32
C PRO A 115 5.74 2.53 -7.58
N GLN A 116 6.01 3.85 -7.53
CA GLN A 116 7.18 4.37 -6.83
C GLN A 116 7.10 4.12 -5.32
N ASP A 117 5.91 4.08 -4.72
CA ASP A 117 5.77 3.74 -3.30
C ASP A 117 6.14 2.29 -3.01
N TYR A 118 5.84 1.35 -3.92
CA TYR A 118 6.26 -0.04 -3.78
C TYR A 118 7.77 -0.19 -3.90
N VAL A 119 8.39 0.51 -4.86
CA VAL A 119 9.85 0.54 -4.99
C VAL A 119 10.46 1.12 -3.71
N ASN A 120 9.96 2.27 -3.24
CA ASN A 120 10.46 2.91 -2.03
C ASN A 120 10.25 2.04 -0.79
N ALA A 121 9.13 1.33 -0.67
CA ALA A 121 8.88 0.39 0.41
C ALA A 121 9.95 -0.70 0.49
N THR A 122 10.35 -1.27 -0.65
CA THR A 122 11.41 -2.30 -0.69
C THR A 122 12.82 -1.75 -0.49
N ARG A 123 13.06 -0.46 -0.78
CA ARG A 123 14.38 0.18 -0.68
C ARG A 123 14.64 0.82 0.69
N LEU A 124 13.59 1.33 1.34
CA LEU A 124 13.67 2.11 2.58
C LEU A 124 13.20 1.38 3.83
N GLY A 125 12.49 0.26 3.68
CA GLY A 125 11.89 -0.49 4.78
C GLY A 125 12.62 -1.76 5.17
#